data_AF-A0A9Q9CY34-F1
#
_entry.id   AF-A0A9Q9CY34-F1
#
_cell.length_a   1.000
_cell.length_b   1.000
_cell.length_c   1.000
_cell.angle_alpha   90.00
_cell.angle_beta   90.00
_cell.angle_gamma   90.00
#
_symmetry.space_group_name_H-M   'P 1'
#
loop_
_entity.id
_entity.type
_entity.pdbx_description
1 polymer ?
#
loop_
_entity_poly.entity_id
_entity_poly.type
_entity_poly.pdbx_seq_one_letter_code
_entity_poly.pdbx_strand_id
1 'polypeptide(L)'
;MLNSLTKISIGIVLGLGLTACSFFSAPEREPYYPTLRDAVYSDEDIRVIESNNILKTAIKSNHYVQVADRAAVNNNAHKIFAEILNSSTILLSDIQNSRFHDGLEFIIKQFTCELYASQQPSDSVQLCPFSSQIVDNNLHYLPFEDGLRLTQRLSTTLHDNEDTLQLELFLKSTYERPLTSLWGAVHELGRFKYSQLAEDNLVLTVNMKVYKKSESSLRWVHLHPDPLIFFVVLPSVDSILAHPNELEGMHFSYQNAKLLVVDSR
;
A
#
# COMPACT_ATOMS: atom_id res chain seq x y z
N MET A 1 31.51 88.54 -7.51
CA MET A 1 30.22 89.17 -7.86
C MET A 1 29.23 88.07 -8.20
N LEU A 2 27.99 88.27 -7.74
CA LEU A 2 26.85 87.37 -7.61
C LEU A 2 26.33 86.67 -8.90
N ASN A 3 25.66 85.53 -8.65
CA ASN A 3 24.45 84.98 -9.32
C ASN A 3 24.61 84.31 -10.70
N SER A 4 23.94 83.19 -11.05
CA SER A 4 22.88 82.40 -10.42
C SER A 4 22.74 81.00 -11.07
N LEU A 5 22.38 80.00 -10.26
CA LEU A 5 21.29 79.02 -10.43
C LEU A 5 21.24 78.02 -11.62
N THR A 6 21.13 76.75 -11.19
CA THR A 6 20.27 75.65 -11.67
C THR A 6 20.57 74.96 -13.01
N LYS A 7 20.98 73.69 -12.91
CA LYS A 7 20.07 72.54 -13.07
C LYS A 7 20.68 71.26 -12.50
N ILE A 8 19.99 70.73 -11.50
CA ILE A 8 20.18 69.40 -10.92
C ILE A 8 19.57 68.39 -11.88
N SER A 9 20.29 67.31 -12.19
CA SER A 9 19.71 66.10 -12.78
C SER A 9 20.19 64.91 -11.96
N ILE A 10 19.38 64.55 -10.97
CA ILE A 10 19.49 63.32 -10.19
C ILE A 10 18.94 62.21 -11.08
N GLY A 11 19.83 61.45 -11.71
CA GLY A 11 19.48 60.19 -12.37
C GLY A 11 19.33 59.09 -11.32
N ILE A 12 18.09 58.86 -10.89
CA ILE A 12 17.70 57.71 -10.07
C ILE A 12 17.81 56.47 -10.97
N VAL A 13 18.74 55.56 -10.67
CA VAL A 13 18.69 54.16 -11.12
C VAL A 13 18.76 53.28 -9.86
N LEU A 14 17.62 53.21 -9.17
CA LEU A 14 17.34 52.23 -8.13
C LEU A 14 16.30 51.28 -8.71
N GLY A 15 16.72 50.07 -9.04
CA GLY A 15 15.82 49.09 -9.65
C GLY A 15 16.48 47.79 -10.09
N LEU A 16 17.50 47.31 -9.37
CA LEU A 16 17.86 45.89 -9.44
C LEU A 16 16.93 45.14 -8.48
N GLY A 17 15.70 44.92 -8.93
CA GLY A 17 14.80 43.94 -8.33
C GLY A 17 15.41 42.56 -8.52
N LEU A 18 16.10 42.08 -7.49
CA LEU A 18 16.48 40.68 -7.36
C LEU A 18 15.18 39.88 -7.21
N THR A 19 14.61 39.45 -8.32
CA THR A 19 13.63 38.35 -8.33
C THR A 19 14.40 37.06 -8.08
N ALA A 20 14.77 36.83 -6.82
CA ALA A 20 15.09 35.50 -6.35
C ALA A 20 13.77 34.72 -6.32
N CYS A 21 13.42 34.09 -7.45
CA CYS A 21 12.48 32.99 -7.45
C CYS A 21 13.16 31.87 -6.67
N SER A 22 12.94 31.83 -5.36
CA SER A 22 13.28 30.69 -4.54
C SER A 22 12.50 29.50 -5.10
N PHE A 23 13.16 28.71 -5.96
CA PHE A 23 12.76 27.36 -6.27
C PHE A 23 12.92 26.53 -4.99
N PHE A 24 12.03 26.74 -4.02
CA PHE A 24 11.73 25.72 -3.03
C PHE A 24 10.82 24.72 -3.74
N SER A 25 11.42 23.80 -4.50
CA SER A 25 10.79 22.49 -4.62
C SER A 25 10.66 21.94 -3.21
N ALA A 26 9.47 21.46 -2.85
CA ALA A 26 9.34 20.65 -1.64
C ALA A 26 10.40 19.54 -1.72
N PRO A 27 11.04 19.15 -0.60
CA PRO A 27 11.96 18.02 -0.62
C PRO A 27 11.22 16.81 -1.19
N GLU A 28 11.64 16.34 -2.37
CA GLU A 28 11.23 15.03 -2.89
C GLU A 28 11.87 14.01 -1.96
N ARG A 29 11.02 13.25 -1.25
CA ARG A 29 11.35 12.27 -0.21
C ARG A 29 12.50 11.37 -0.60
N GLU A 30 12.43 10.45 -1.54
CA GLU A 30 13.49 9.46 -1.81
C GLU A 30 13.88 8.53 -0.63
N PRO A 31 13.64 7.21 -0.75
CA PRO A 31 13.05 6.47 -1.88
C PRO A 31 11.50 6.53 -1.92
N TYR A 32 10.91 6.45 -3.11
CA TYR A 32 9.45 6.38 -3.33
C TYR A 32 9.06 5.11 -4.08
N TYR A 33 7.95 4.47 -3.71
CA TYR A 33 7.39 3.41 -4.55
C TYR A 33 6.83 4.01 -5.85
N PRO A 34 6.86 3.27 -6.98
CA PRO A 34 6.18 3.67 -8.19
C PRO A 34 4.68 3.92 -7.94
N THR A 35 4.09 4.85 -8.71
CA THR A 35 2.68 5.17 -8.53
C THR A 35 1.76 4.15 -9.20
N LEU A 36 0.70 3.75 -8.49
CA LEU A 36 -0.37 2.91 -8.98
C LEU A 36 -1.06 3.54 -10.19
N ARG A 37 -1.22 4.86 -10.16
CA ARG A 37 -1.80 5.66 -11.26
C ARG A 37 -1.13 5.33 -12.59
N ASP A 38 0.21 5.24 -12.58
CA ASP A 38 1.02 5.09 -13.78
C ASP A 38 1.48 3.65 -14.04
N ALA A 39 1.11 2.71 -13.15
CA ALA A 39 1.39 1.28 -13.29
C ALA A 39 0.65 0.66 -14.49
N VAL A 40 1.24 -0.39 -15.08
CA VAL A 40 0.72 -1.12 -16.25
C VAL A 40 -0.37 -2.10 -15.82
N TYR A 41 -1.57 -1.93 -16.39
CA TYR A 41 -2.76 -2.74 -16.08
C TYR A 41 -2.89 -3.98 -16.97
N SER A 42 -2.57 -3.86 -18.26
CA SER A 42 -2.79 -4.91 -19.27
C SER A 42 -1.52 -5.22 -20.06
N ASP A 43 -1.53 -6.32 -20.80
CA ASP A 43 -0.44 -6.75 -21.69
C ASP A 43 -0.23 -5.80 -22.89
N GLU A 44 -1.14 -4.84 -23.10
CA GLU A 44 -1.05 -3.79 -24.12
C GLU A 44 -0.39 -2.51 -23.58
N ASP A 45 0.29 -2.59 -22.44
CA ASP A 45 0.97 -1.46 -21.76
C ASP A 45 0.04 -0.29 -21.38
N ILE A 46 -1.27 -0.55 -21.25
CA ILE A 46 -2.25 0.47 -20.84
C ILE A 46 -2.09 0.76 -19.36
N ARG A 47 -1.95 2.04 -18.97
CA ARG A 47 -1.81 2.42 -17.57
C ARG A 47 -3.14 2.35 -16.81
N VAL A 48 -3.07 2.22 -15.49
CA VAL A 48 -4.26 2.23 -14.61
C VAL A 48 -5.09 3.50 -14.82
N ILE A 49 -4.45 4.67 -14.96
CA ILE A 49 -5.15 5.95 -15.17
C ILE A 49 -5.83 6.07 -16.53
N GLU A 50 -5.33 5.36 -17.54
CA GLU A 50 -5.85 5.38 -18.91
C GLU A 50 -6.98 4.37 -19.11
N SER A 51 -6.98 3.28 -18.35
CA SER A 51 -7.99 2.22 -18.42
C SER A 51 -9.28 2.55 -17.65
N ASN A 52 -10.36 1.83 -17.96
CA ASN A 52 -11.62 1.83 -17.20
C ASN A 52 -11.69 0.62 -16.27
N ASN A 53 -10.64 0.38 -15.50
CA ASN A 53 -10.58 -0.76 -14.59
C ASN A 53 -11.41 -0.52 -13.30
N ILE A 54 -11.85 -1.62 -12.69
CA ILE A 54 -12.69 -1.62 -11.47
C ILE A 54 -12.00 -0.96 -10.26
N LEU A 55 -10.67 -1.08 -10.15
CA LEU A 55 -9.89 -0.49 -9.08
C LEU A 55 -9.91 1.06 -9.15
N LYS A 56 -9.67 1.63 -10.33
CA LYS A 56 -9.78 3.08 -10.58
C LYS A 56 -11.17 3.59 -10.24
N THR A 57 -12.22 2.82 -10.57
CA THR A 57 -13.60 3.18 -10.22
C THR A 57 -13.79 3.24 -8.70
N ALA A 58 -13.35 2.21 -7.96
CA ALA A 58 -13.46 2.17 -6.50
C ALA A 58 -12.68 3.31 -5.80
N ILE A 59 -11.48 3.63 -6.29
CA ILE A 59 -10.64 4.74 -5.77
C ILE A 59 -11.34 6.09 -5.98
N LYS A 60 -11.91 6.32 -7.17
CA LYS A 60 -12.58 7.58 -7.50
C LYS A 60 -13.92 7.75 -6.81
N SER A 61 -14.63 6.66 -6.53
CA SER A 61 -15.92 6.69 -5.82
C SER A 61 -15.76 6.66 -4.29
N ASN A 62 -14.53 6.55 -3.78
CA ASN A 62 -14.25 6.44 -2.34
C ASN A 62 -14.96 5.24 -1.68
N HIS A 63 -15.06 4.13 -2.43
CA HIS A 63 -15.67 2.91 -1.93
C HIS A 63 -14.62 2.08 -1.19
N TYR A 64 -14.53 2.28 0.11
CA TYR A 64 -13.67 1.53 1.01
C TYR A 64 -14.28 1.38 2.39
N VAL A 65 -13.80 0.40 3.15
CA VAL A 65 -14.13 0.19 4.56
C VAL A 65 -12.85 0.17 5.39
N GLN A 66 -12.92 0.60 6.65
CA GLN A 66 -11.77 0.49 7.55
C GLN A 66 -11.47 -0.97 7.86
N VAL A 67 -10.22 -1.38 7.75
CA VAL A 67 -9.79 -2.77 8.00
C VAL A 67 -10.07 -3.16 9.46
N ALA A 68 -9.83 -2.24 10.40
CA ALA A 68 -10.09 -2.46 11.82
C ALA A 68 -11.59 -2.69 12.14
N ASP A 69 -12.50 -2.25 11.26
CA ASP A 69 -13.95 -2.54 11.38
C ASP A 69 -14.26 -3.90 10.74
N ARG A 70 -13.99 -4.96 11.51
CA ARG A 70 -14.20 -6.36 11.08
C ARG A 70 -15.64 -6.61 10.61
N ALA A 71 -16.63 -5.94 11.22
CA ALA A 71 -18.04 -6.09 10.86
C ALA A 71 -18.35 -5.44 9.50
N ALA A 72 -17.89 -4.21 9.26
CA ALA A 72 -18.06 -3.55 7.96
C ALA A 72 -17.37 -4.32 6.83
N VAL A 73 -16.17 -4.85 7.08
CA VAL A 73 -15.45 -5.73 6.14
C VAL A 73 -16.28 -6.98 5.84
N ASN A 74 -16.77 -7.69 6.85
CA ASN A 74 -17.61 -8.88 6.65
C ASN A 74 -18.89 -8.55 5.88
N ASN A 75 -19.55 -7.43 6.18
CA ASN A 75 -20.76 -6.98 5.50
C ASN A 75 -20.53 -6.67 4.01
N ASN A 76 -19.31 -6.28 3.64
CA ASN A 76 -18.92 -6.00 2.24
C ASN A 76 -18.17 -7.16 1.57
N ALA A 77 -17.94 -8.29 2.25
CA ALA A 77 -17.16 -9.41 1.72
C ALA A 77 -17.69 -9.93 0.38
N HIS A 78 -19.01 -9.93 0.18
CA HIS A 78 -19.66 -10.34 -1.08
C HIS A 78 -19.29 -9.46 -2.28
N LYS A 79 -18.87 -8.21 -2.05
CA LYS A 79 -18.35 -7.31 -3.10
C LYS A 79 -16.85 -7.50 -3.26
N ILE A 80 -16.11 -7.50 -2.15
CA ILE A 80 -14.64 -7.61 -2.13
C ILE A 80 -14.16 -8.93 -2.77
N PHE A 81 -14.94 -10.00 -2.60
CA PHE A 81 -14.63 -11.34 -3.08
C PHE A 81 -15.75 -11.86 -3.98
N ALA A 82 -16.19 -11.06 -4.94
CA ALA A 82 -17.29 -11.42 -5.82
C ALA A 82 -16.99 -12.68 -6.65
N GLU A 83 -15.72 -13.00 -6.88
CA GLU A 83 -15.28 -14.23 -7.55
C GLU A 83 -15.71 -15.50 -6.79
N ILE A 84 -15.81 -15.43 -5.45
CA ILE A 84 -16.27 -16.54 -4.61
C ILE A 84 -17.75 -16.85 -4.85
N LEU A 85 -18.57 -15.87 -5.19
CA LEU A 85 -20.01 -16.07 -5.40
C LEU A 85 -20.31 -17.02 -6.56
N ASN A 86 -19.37 -17.17 -7.50
CA ASN A 86 -19.47 -18.09 -8.63
C ASN A 86 -18.77 -19.44 -8.37
N SER A 87 -18.14 -19.62 -7.20
CA SER A 87 -17.47 -20.87 -6.82
C SER A 87 -18.43 -21.82 -6.12
N SER A 88 -18.46 -23.08 -6.55
CA SER A 88 -19.20 -24.14 -5.87
C SER A 88 -18.49 -24.67 -4.61
N THR A 89 -17.25 -24.25 -4.38
CA THR A 89 -16.33 -24.94 -3.45
C THR A 89 -15.93 -24.06 -2.26
N ILE A 90 -15.93 -22.73 -2.44
CA ILE A 90 -15.66 -21.76 -1.37
C ILE A 90 -16.97 -21.07 -1.04
N LEU A 91 -17.33 -21.06 0.23
CA LEU A 91 -18.46 -20.28 0.73
C LEU A 91 -17.96 -18.92 1.22
N LEU A 92 -18.79 -17.89 1.10
CA LEU A 92 -18.46 -16.58 1.67
C LEU A 92 -18.20 -16.65 3.19
N SER A 93 -18.87 -17.56 3.90
CA SER A 93 -18.64 -17.82 5.32
C SER A 93 -17.22 -18.32 5.63
N ASP A 94 -16.54 -18.94 4.66
CA ASP A 94 -15.17 -19.43 4.82
C ASP A 94 -14.13 -18.31 4.85
N ILE A 95 -14.51 -17.09 4.46
CA ILE A 95 -13.65 -15.92 4.49
C ILE A 95 -14.15 -14.84 5.46
N GLN A 96 -15.43 -14.88 5.85
CA GLN A 96 -16.01 -14.00 6.87
C GLN A 96 -15.70 -14.48 8.31
N ASN A 97 -14.48 -14.95 8.56
CA ASN A 97 -14.06 -15.47 9.86
C ASN A 97 -12.92 -14.65 10.46
N SER A 98 -12.59 -14.90 11.74
CA SER A 98 -11.52 -14.19 12.43
C SER A 98 -10.15 -14.41 11.81
N ARG A 99 -9.88 -15.57 11.20
CA ARG A 99 -8.58 -15.88 10.57
C ARG A 99 -8.29 -14.95 9.41
N PHE A 100 -9.28 -14.61 8.59
CA PHE A 100 -9.08 -13.62 7.53
C PHE A 100 -8.58 -12.28 8.11
N HIS A 101 -9.25 -11.77 9.15
CA HIS A 101 -8.88 -10.51 9.79
C HIS A 101 -7.50 -10.57 10.46
N ASP A 102 -7.20 -11.67 11.15
CA ASP A 102 -5.90 -11.87 11.80
C ASP A 102 -4.77 -11.94 10.77
N GLY A 103 -5.02 -12.55 9.61
CA GLY A 103 -4.07 -12.61 8.50
C GLY A 103 -3.85 -11.26 7.85
N LEU A 104 -4.92 -10.50 7.65
CA LEU A 104 -4.84 -9.14 7.10
C LEU A 104 -4.08 -8.21 8.05
N GLU A 105 -4.36 -8.30 9.35
CA GLU A 105 -3.64 -7.58 10.40
C GLU A 105 -2.14 -7.93 10.38
N PHE A 106 -1.79 -9.21 10.25
CA PHE A 106 -0.40 -9.64 10.11
C PHE A 106 0.27 -9.01 8.89
N ILE A 107 -0.35 -9.08 7.70
CA ILE A 107 0.23 -8.55 6.46
C ILE A 107 0.53 -7.06 6.60
N ILE A 108 -0.43 -6.28 7.09
CA ILE A 108 -0.29 -4.83 7.28
C ILE A 108 0.82 -4.53 8.28
N LYS A 109 0.78 -5.17 9.46
CA LYS A 109 1.73 -4.91 10.53
C LYS A 109 3.15 -5.35 10.16
N GLN A 110 3.32 -6.51 9.53
CA GLN A 110 4.64 -6.97 9.11
C GLN A 110 5.22 -6.07 7.99
N PHE A 111 4.40 -5.69 7.00
CA PHE A 111 4.83 -4.75 5.95
C PHE A 111 5.28 -3.41 6.55
N THR A 112 4.45 -2.83 7.42
CA THR A 112 4.75 -1.55 8.05
C THR A 112 6.01 -1.62 8.92
N CYS A 113 6.20 -2.71 9.64
CA CYS A 113 7.38 -2.88 10.47
C CYS A 113 8.66 -2.93 9.63
N GLU A 114 8.65 -3.70 8.53
CA GLU A 114 9.79 -3.77 7.61
C GLU A 114 10.07 -2.42 6.95
N LEU A 115 9.03 -1.69 6.56
CA LEU A 115 9.15 -0.33 6.04
C LEU A 115 9.74 0.63 7.07
N TYR A 116 9.31 0.53 8.33
CA TYR A 116 9.85 1.36 9.39
C TYR A 116 11.33 1.07 9.63
N ALA A 117 11.68 -0.22 9.78
CA ALA A 117 13.04 -0.69 10.03
C ALA A 117 14.00 -0.35 8.89
N SER A 118 13.55 -0.45 7.63
CA SER A 118 14.36 -0.11 6.45
C SER A 118 14.68 1.38 6.30
N GLN A 119 14.15 2.22 7.17
CA GLN A 119 14.38 3.66 7.19
C GLN A 119 15.13 4.09 8.45
N GLN A 120 15.39 3.16 9.39
CA GLN A 120 16.15 3.46 10.59
C GLN A 120 17.67 3.35 10.37
N PRO A 121 18.46 4.06 11.19
CA PRO A 121 19.91 3.91 11.21
C PRO A 121 20.36 2.45 11.44
N SER A 122 21.47 2.07 10.79
CA SER A 122 22.03 0.71 10.84
C SER A 122 22.47 0.26 12.23
N ASP A 123 22.70 1.20 13.15
CA ASP A 123 23.06 0.97 14.55
C ASP A 123 21.83 0.88 15.48
N SER A 124 20.61 1.07 14.96
CA SER A 124 19.40 0.76 15.70
C SER A 124 19.14 -0.75 15.72
N VAL A 125 18.38 -1.25 16.70
CA VAL A 125 17.86 -2.62 16.72
C VAL A 125 16.35 -2.50 16.62
N GLN A 126 15.79 -3.01 15.52
CA GLN A 126 14.34 -3.05 15.30
C GLN A 126 13.88 -4.50 15.37
N LEU A 127 12.78 -4.76 16.06
CA LEU A 127 12.24 -6.11 16.19
C LEU A 127 10.84 -6.14 15.60
N CYS A 128 10.69 -6.80 14.45
CA CYS A 128 9.37 -7.05 13.89
C CYS A 128 8.73 -8.26 14.58
N PRO A 129 7.79 -8.05 15.51
CA PRO A 129 7.37 -9.09 16.47
C PRO A 129 6.70 -10.29 15.80
N PHE A 130 6.12 -10.09 14.61
CA PHE A 130 5.41 -11.13 13.87
C PHE A 130 6.32 -12.12 13.14
N SER A 131 7.53 -11.71 12.79
CA SER A 131 8.53 -12.57 12.14
C SER A 131 9.54 -13.15 13.14
N SER A 132 9.69 -12.54 14.32
CA SER A 132 10.80 -12.81 15.27
C SER A 132 12.19 -12.79 14.62
N GLN A 133 12.31 -12.13 13.46
CA GLN A 133 13.54 -11.95 12.71
C GLN A 133 14.00 -10.52 12.90
N ILE A 134 15.30 -10.34 13.09
CA ILE A 134 15.95 -9.04 12.99
C ILE A 134 15.81 -8.64 11.52
N VAL A 135 15.17 -7.51 11.26
CA VAL A 135 15.15 -6.92 9.92
C VAL A 135 16.45 -6.16 9.76
N ASP A 136 17.14 -6.39 8.65
CA ASP A 136 18.37 -5.66 8.33
C ASP A 136 18.04 -4.18 8.19
N ASN A 137 18.51 -3.39 9.16
CA ASN A 137 18.45 -1.93 9.10
C ASN A 137 19.46 -1.46 8.06
N ASN A 138 19.00 -0.68 7.10
CA ASN A 138 19.87 -0.10 6.09
C ASN A 138 19.27 1.22 5.65
N LEU A 139 20.10 2.26 5.62
CA LEU A 139 19.67 3.64 5.46
C LEU A 139 19.15 3.85 4.03
N HIS A 140 17.83 4.06 3.90
CA HIS A 140 17.16 4.61 2.71
C HIS A 140 16.77 3.62 1.61
N TYR A 141 16.24 2.44 1.97
CA TYR A 141 15.60 1.56 0.99
C TYR A 141 14.15 1.24 1.33
N LEU A 142 13.38 0.87 0.30
CA LEU A 142 12.03 0.33 0.47
C LEU A 142 12.06 -1.20 0.37
N PRO A 143 11.35 -1.95 1.25
CA PRO A 143 11.46 -3.41 1.33
C PRO A 143 11.26 -4.17 0.01
N PHE A 144 10.40 -3.66 -0.88
CA PHE A 144 10.11 -4.25 -2.19
C PHE A 144 10.95 -3.68 -3.35
N GLU A 145 11.78 -2.66 -3.11
CA GLU A 145 12.69 -2.12 -4.11
C GLU A 145 14.08 -2.73 -4.00
N ASP A 146 14.70 -2.66 -2.81
CA ASP A 146 16.07 -3.16 -2.60
C ASP A 146 16.20 -4.08 -1.37
N GLY A 147 15.07 -4.55 -0.83
CA GLY A 147 15.02 -5.38 0.37
C GLY A 147 14.87 -6.87 0.12
N LEU A 148 14.64 -7.61 1.21
CA LEU A 148 14.33 -9.04 1.20
C LEU A 148 13.13 -9.38 0.30
N ARG A 149 12.19 -8.43 0.15
CA ARG A 149 10.95 -8.61 -0.61
C ARG A 149 11.10 -8.50 -2.11
N LEU A 150 12.33 -8.20 -2.58
CA LEU A 150 12.69 -8.47 -3.97
C LEU A 150 12.43 -9.93 -4.32
N THR A 151 12.95 -10.86 -3.52
CA THR A 151 12.94 -12.31 -3.82
C THR A 151 11.91 -13.07 -3.00
N GLN A 152 11.59 -12.63 -1.78
CA GLN A 152 10.74 -13.38 -0.85
C GLN A 152 9.37 -12.74 -0.66
N ARG A 153 8.31 -13.54 -0.79
CA ARG A 153 6.94 -13.12 -0.43
C ARG A 153 6.86 -12.74 1.04
N LEU A 154 6.12 -11.67 1.34
CA LEU A 154 5.62 -11.43 2.68
C LEU A 154 4.32 -12.22 2.83
N SER A 155 4.29 -13.24 3.69
CA SER A 155 3.17 -14.19 3.76
C SER A 155 2.86 -14.66 5.17
N THR A 156 1.61 -15.06 5.40
CA THR A 156 1.16 -15.74 6.61
C THR A 156 0.21 -16.87 6.25
N THR A 157 0.20 -17.92 7.07
CA THR A 157 -0.71 -19.06 6.93
C THR A 157 -1.44 -19.28 8.23
N LEU A 158 -2.77 -19.37 8.15
CA LEU A 158 -3.66 -19.48 9.29
C LEU A 158 -4.57 -20.67 9.11
N HIS A 159 -4.76 -21.42 10.19
CA HIS A 159 -5.67 -22.56 10.24
C HIS A 159 -6.86 -22.21 11.13
N ASP A 160 -8.04 -22.71 10.80
CA ASP A 160 -9.16 -22.70 11.73
C ASP A 160 -8.90 -23.62 12.92
N ASN A 161 -9.77 -23.56 13.93
CA ASN A 161 -9.60 -24.35 15.15
C ASN A 161 -9.79 -25.86 14.91
N GLU A 162 -10.49 -26.23 13.85
CA GLU A 162 -10.82 -27.61 13.51
C GLU A 162 -9.84 -28.23 12.51
N ASP A 163 -8.83 -27.48 12.03
CA ASP A 163 -7.88 -27.89 11.00
C ASP A 163 -8.56 -28.37 9.71
N THR A 164 -9.65 -27.70 9.35
CA THR A 164 -10.45 -27.97 8.13
C THR A 164 -10.32 -26.88 7.08
N LEU A 165 -9.89 -25.68 7.48
CA LEU A 165 -9.75 -24.50 6.64
C LEU A 165 -8.38 -23.86 6.88
N GLN A 166 -7.68 -23.60 5.78
CA GLN A 166 -6.41 -22.88 5.78
C GLN A 166 -6.50 -21.66 4.86
N LEU A 167 -6.10 -20.51 5.38
CA LEU A 167 -5.96 -19.26 4.64
C LEU A 167 -4.48 -18.91 4.53
N GLU A 168 -4.01 -18.70 3.32
CA GLU A 168 -2.66 -18.17 3.04
C GLU A 168 -2.82 -16.78 2.44
N LEU A 169 -2.37 -15.75 3.16
CA LEU A 169 -2.34 -14.38 2.67
C LEU A 169 -0.90 -14.00 2.36
N PHE A 170 -0.68 -13.30 1.25
CA PHE A 170 0.66 -12.89 0.85
C PHE A 170 0.70 -11.67 -0.08
N LEU A 171 1.82 -10.95 0.00
CA LEU A 171 2.30 -10.03 -1.02
C LEU A 171 3.32 -10.76 -1.89
N LYS A 172 3.15 -10.68 -3.22
CA LYS A 172 4.12 -11.25 -4.18
C LYS A 172 5.47 -10.56 -4.04
N SER A 173 6.57 -11.28 -4.27
CA SER A 173 7.87 -10.60 -4.34
C SER A 173 8.01 -9.81 -5.65
N THR A 174 8.92 -8.85 -5.70
CA THR A 174 9.14 -8.04 -6.90
C THR A 174 9.65 -8.85 -8.10
N TYR A 175 10.37 -9.94 -7.85
CA TYR A 175 10.74 -10.93 -8.87
C TYR A 175 9.52 -11.68 -9.44
N GLU A 176 8.49 -11.92 -8.63
CA GLU A 176 7.28 -12.57 -9.10
C GLU A 176 6.38 -11.62 -9.89
N ARG A 177 6.25 -10.37 -9.42
CA ARG A 177 5.54 -9.30 -10.13
C ARG A 177 6.24 -7.95 -9.89
N PRO A 178 6.72 -7.29 -10.97
CA PRO A 178 7.43 -6.03 -10.83
C PRO A 178 6.48 -4.91 -10.37
N LEU A 179 7.03 -3.91 -9.65
CA LEU A 179 6.29 -2.73 -9.19
C LEU A 179 5.89 -1.76 -10.33
N THR A 180 6.29 -2.04 -11.56
CA THR A 180 5.79 -1.35 -12.76
C THR A 180 4.41 -1.87 -13.19
N SER A 181 3.99 -3.05 -12.69
CA SER A 181 2.70 -3.65 -12.98
C SER A 181 1.71 -3.35 -11.87
N LEU A 182 0.42 -3.18 -12.20
CA LEU A 182 -0.67 -3.07 -11.23
C LEU A 182 -0.62 -4.20 -10.17
N TRP A 183 -0.20 -5.39 -10.59
CA TRP A 183 -0.16 -6.58 -9.73
C TRP A 183 1.09 -6.65 -8.85
N GLY A 184 1.95 -5.64 -8.89
CA GLY A 184 3.03 -5.43 -7.94
C GLY A 184 2.50 -5.32 -6.50
N ALA A 185 3.34 -5.69 -5.55
CA ALA A 185 2.95 -5.84 -4.16
C ALA A 185 2.50 -4.54 -3.49
N VAL A 186 3.11 -3.42 -3.86
CA VAL A 186 2.92 -2.12 -3.23
C VAL A 186 3.18 -1.00 -4.24
N HIS A 187 2.39 0.05 -4.14
CA HIS A 187 2.53 1.28 -4.92
C HIS A 187 2.18 2.49 -4.04
N GLU A 188 2.64 3.68 -4.40
CA GLU A 188 1.95 4.90 -3.96
C GLU A 188 0.70 5.12 -4.82
N LEU A 189 -0.35 5.70 -4.27
CA LEU A 189 -1.62 5.81 -4.98
C LEU A 189 -1.49 6.66 -6.26
N GLY A 190 -0.82 7.81 -6.15
CA GLY A 190 -0.87 8.86 -7.16
C GLY A 190 -2.23 9.57 -7.21
N ARG A 191 -2.28 10.68 -7.96
CA ARG A 191 -3.46 11.54 -7.98
C ARG A 191 -4.61 10.98 -8.83
N PHE A 192 -5.72 10.66 -8.19
CA PHE A 192 -7.00 10.32 -8.84
C PHE A 192 -8.04 11.42 -8.63
N LYS A 193 -8.61 11.96 -9.72
CA LYS A 193 -9.69 12.96 -9.63
C LYS A 193 -10.88 12.40 -8.86
N TYR A 194 -11.38 13.17 -7.89
CA TYR A 194 -12.51 12.85 -6.98
C TYR A 194 -12.20 11.86 -5.85
N SER A 195 -10.99 11.31 -5.78
CA SER A 195 -10.58 10.52 -4.62
C SER A 195 -10.33 11.43 -3.41
N GLN A 196 -10.72 10.95 -2.24
CA GLN A 196 -10.43 11.51 -0.92
C GLN A 196 -9.19 10.86 -0.31
N LEU A 197 -8.64 9.82 -0.94
CA LEU A 197 -7.38 9.22 -0.55
C LEU A 197 -6.23 10.14 -0.97
N ALA A 198 -5.22 10.26 -0.10
CA ALA A 198 -4.03 11.05 -0.38
C ALA A 198 -3.19 10.36 -1.47
N GLU A 199 -2.50 11.14 -2.29
CA GLU A 199 -1.73 10.64 -3.44
C GLU A 199 -0.48 9.85 -3.04
N ASP A 200 0.02 10.11 -1.83
CA ASP A 200 1.15 9.44 -1.19
C ASP A 200 0.74 8.23 -0.34
N ASN A 201 -0.57 7.92 -0.24
CA ASN A 201 -1.02 6.71 0.43
C ASN A 201 -0.48 5.46 -0.29
N LEU A 202 -0.11 4.45 0.48
CA LEU A 202 0.37 3.18 -0.06
C LEU A 202 -0.82 2.29 -0.43
N VAL A 203 -0.71 1.53 -1.52
CA VAL A 203 -1.70 0.55 -1.94
C VAL A 203 -1.04 -0.81 -2.03
N LEU A 204 -1.42 -1.71 -1.13
CA LEU A 204 -0.98 -3.11 -1.12
C LEU A 204 -1.89 -3.97 -1.98
N THR A 205 -1.31 -4.81 -2.83
CA THR A 205 -2.00 -5.85 -3.60
C THR A 205 -1.88 -7.18 -2.85
N VAL A 206 -2.88 -7.49 -2.03
CA VAL A 206 -2.89 -8.71 -1.20
C VAL A 206 -3.50 -9.86 -1.96
N ASN A 207 -2.81 -10.99 -1.97
CA ASN A 207 -3.24 -12.24 -2.58
C ASN A 207 -3.66 -13.21 -1.46
N MET A 208 -4.73 -13.96 -1.68
CA MET A 208 -5.23 -14.94 -0.72
C MET A 208 -5.53 -16.26 -1.41
N LYS A 209 -5.01 -17.35 -0.85
CA LYS A 209 -5.41 -18.71 -1.21
C LYS A 209 -6.21 -19.32 -0.06
N VAL A 210 -7.23 -20.09 -0.45
CA VAL A 210 -8.12 -20.78 0.48
C VAL A 210 -8.02 -22.27 0.20
N TYR A 211 -7.67 -23.03 1.23
CA TYR A 211 -7.60 -24.48 1.18
C TYR A 211 -8.62 -25.04 2.16
N LYS A 212 -9.35 -26.09 1.76
CA LYS A 212 -10.16 -26.89 2.67
C LYS A 212 -9.69 -28.32 2.67
N LYS A 213 -9.76 -28.93 3.84
CA LYS A 213 -9.52 -30.36 4.02
C LYS A 213 -10.76 -31.12 3.61
N SER A 214 -10.64 -32.08 2.68
CA SER A 214 -11.77 -32.94 2.33
C SER A 214 -12.12 -33.85 3.51
N GLU A 215 -13.40 -33.91 3.86
CA GLU A 215 -13.93 -34.84 4.88
C GLU A 215 -13.59 -36.31 4.58
N SER A 216 -13.47 -36.66 3.29
CA SER A 216 -13.26 -38.04 2.84
C SER A 216 -11.80 -38.48 2.77
N SER A 217 -10.87 -37.57 2.48
CA SER A 217 -9.47 -37.93 2.19
C SER A 217 -8.46 -37.32 3.16
N LEU A 218 -8.90 -36.42 4.07
CA LEU A 218 -8.06 -35.64 4.97
C LEU A 218 -6.91 -34.88 4.26
N ARG A 219 -7.03 -34.67 2.95
CA ARG A 219 -6.05 -33.92 2.14
C ARG A 219 -6.55 -32.50 1.97
N TRP A 220 -5.61 -31.56 1.98
CA TRP A 220 -5.83 -30.19 1.57
C TRP A 220 -6.12 -30.14 0.08
N VAL A 221 -7.27 -29.56 -0.27
CA VAL A 221 -7.63 -29.27 -1.64
C VAL A 221 -7.57 -27.76 -1.82
N HIS A 222 -6.82 -27.34 -2.84
CA HIS A 222 -6.81 -25.95 -3.28
C HIS A 222 -8.11 -25.68 -4.04
N LEU A 223 -8.87 -24.70 -3.59
CA LEU A 223 -10.28 -24.59 -3.98
C LEU A 223 -10.55 -23.60 -5.12
N HIS A 224 -9.55 -22.80 -5.51
CA HIS A 224 -9.63 -21.86 -6.62
C HIS A 224 -8.28 -21.82 -7.35
N PRO A 225 -8.20 -21.94 -8.70
CA PRO A 225 -6.92 -22.05 -9.41
C PRO A 225 -6.01 -20.83 -9.20
N ASP A 226 -6.59 -19.63 -9.17
CA ASP A 226 -5.89 -18.37 -8.93
C ASP A 226 -6.12 -17.85 -7.50
N PRO A 227 -5.16 -17.14 -6.90
CA PRO A 227 -5.42 -16.47 -5.62
C PRO A 227 -6.47 -15.38 -5.78
N LEU A 228 -7.30 -15.21 -4.77
CA LEU A 228 -8.18 -14.05 -4.64
C LEU A 228 -7.31 -12.81 -4.41
N ILE A 229 -7.63 -11.70 -5.06
CA ILE A 229 -6.84 -10.46 -5.00
C ILE A 229 -7.70 -9.33 -4.46
N PHE A 230 -7.18 -8.58 -3.49
CA PHE A 230 -7.83 -7.39 -2.96
C PHE A 230 -6.79 -6.33 -2.60
N PHE A 231 -7.26 -5.09 -2.47
CA PHE A 231 -6.39 -3.92 -2.32
C PHE A 231 -6.58 -3.25 -0.96
N VAL A 232 -5.48 -3.03 -0.26
CA VAL A 232 -5.46 -2.35 1.04
C VAL A 232 -4.71 -1.04 0.89
N VAL A 233 -5.38 0.06 1.23
CA VAL A 233 -4.76 1.38 1.26
C VAL A 233 -4.25 1.64 2.67
N LEU A 234 -2.96 1.91 2.80
CA LEU A 234 -2.31 2.34 4.04
C LEU A 234 -2.00 3.84 4.00
N PRO A 235 -1.74 4.45 5.16
CA PRO A 235 -1.14 5.79 5.21
C PRO A 235 0.18 5.85 4.43
N SER A 236 0.62 7.07 4.13
CA SER A 236 1.89 7.32 3.45
C SER A 236 3.10 6.90 4.27
N VAL A 237 4.23 6.67 3.59
CA VAL A 237 5.50 6.32 4.23
C VAL A 237 5.85 7.34 5.32
N ASP A 238 5.77 8.63 5.03
CA ASP A 238 6.07 9.68 6.01
C ASP A 238 5.16 9.62 7.24
N SER A 239 3.87 9.39 7.03
CA SER A 239 2.91 9.27 8.13
C SER A 239 3.22 8.08 9.03
N ILE A 240 3.70 6.98 8.44
CA ILE A 240 4.12 5.79 9.18
C ILE A 240 5.40 6.08 9.97
N LEU A 241 6.41 6.67 9.33
CA LEU A 241 7.72 6.94 9.92
C LEU A 241 7.73 8.07 10.95
N ALA A 242 6.71 8.94 10.95
CA ALA A 242 6.55 9.99 11.94
C ALA A 242 6.29 9.47 13.37
N HIS A 243 6.05 8.16 13.53
CA HIS A 243 5.82 7.55 14.83
C HIS A 243 7.14 7.25 15.55
N PRO A 244 7.17 7.30 16.90
CA PRO A 244 8.38 7.08 17.70
C PRO A 244 9.07 5.71 17.55
N ASN A 245 8.34 4.67 17.16
CA ASN A 245 8.84 3.30 17.06
C ASN A 245 8.00 2.46 16.07
N GLU A 246 8.53 1.30 15.71
CA GLU A 246 7.93 0.36 14.77
C GLU A 246 6.56 -0.12 15.24
N LEU A 247 6.39 -0.38 16.54
CA LEU A 247 5.13 -0.87 17.12
C LEU A 247 3.99 0.16 17.00
N GLU A 248 4.29 1.43 17.25
CA GLU A 248 3.35 2.54 17.08
C GLU A 248 3.02 2.75 15.60
N GLY A 249 4.01 2.71 14.72
CA GLY A 249 3.80 2.78 13.26
C GLY A 249 2.91 1.64 12.75
N MET A 250 3.13 0.41 13.23
CA MET A 250 2.31 -0.77 12.93
C MET A 250 0.87 -0.60 13.40
N HIS A 251 0.67 -0.14 14.63
CA HIS A 251 -0.66 0.09 15.18
C HIS A 251 -1.39 1.18 14.39
N PHE A 252 -0.73 2.32 14.16
CA PHE A 252 -1.26 3.43 13.37
C PHE A 252 -1.68 2.97 11.97
N SER A 253 -0.80 2.23 11.28
CA SER A 253 -1.07 1.73 9.93
C SER A 253 -2.30 0.83 9.90
N TYR A 254 -2.42 -0.12 10.83
CA TYR A 254 -3.57 -1.01 10.89
C TYR A 254 -4.88 -0.28 11.21
N GLN A 255 -4.86 0.69 12.14
CA GLN A 255 -6.07 1.46 12.49
C GLN A 255 -6.56 2.36 11.35
N ASN A 256 -5.66 2.83 10.50
CA ASN A 256 -5.97 3.73 9.39
C ASN A 256 -6.03 3.02 8.02
N ALA A 257 -5.79 1.71 7.99
CA ALA A 257 -5.85 0.91 6.79
C ALA A 257 -7.29 0.79 6.27
N LYS A 258 -7.44 0.97 4.95
CA LYS A 258 -8.73 0.90 4.26
C LYS A 258 -8.71 -0.23 3.25
N LEU A 259 -9.69 -1.13 3.32
CA LEU A 259 -9.90 -2.17 2.31
C LEU A 259 -10.79 -1.60 1.20
N LEU A 260 -10.29 -1.60 -0.05
CA LEU A 260 -11.07 -1.14 -1.18
C LEU A 260 -12.21 -2.12 -1.47
N VAL A 261 -13.42 -1.59 -1.59
CA VAL A 261 -14.61 -2.36 -1.98
C VAL A 261 -14.74 -2.28 -3.49
N VAL A 262 -14.00 -3.15 -4.16
CA VAL A 262 -14.01 -3.30 -5.62
C VAL A 262 -15.08 -4.33 -5.98
N ASP A 263 -16.15 -3.91 -6.68
CA ASP A 263 -17.17 -4.83 -7.19
C ASP A 263 -16.72 -5.31 -8.59
N SER A 264 -16.35 -6.58 -8.71
CA SER A 264 -15.87 -7.18 -9.96
C SER A 264 -16.98 -7.85 -10.80
N ARG A 265 -18.26 -7.65 -10.44
CA ARG A 265 -19.43 -8.18 -11.15
C ARG A 265 -19.81 -7.38 -12.40
#